data_AF-A0A2A4YXJ0-F1
#
_entry.id   AF-A0A2A4YXJ0-F1
#
_cell.length_a   1.000
_cell.length_b   1.000
_cell.length_c   1.000
_cell.angle_alpha   90.00
_cell.angle_beta   90.00
_cell.angle_gamma   90.00
#
_symmetry.space_group_name_H-M   'P 1'
#
loop_
_entity.id
_entity.type
_entity.pdbx_description
1 polymer ?
#
loop_
_entity_poly.entity_id
_entity_poly.type
_entity_poly.pdbx_seq_one_letter_code
_entity_poly.pdbx_strand_id
1 'polypeptide(L)' 'MTAELNREQIRLSDRILSSLELALEQGDYKLSELLTRALELAMTRNTGGGEFIERRDYPPEIESAMSQLHDLRDKQDAI' A
#
# COMPACT_ATOMS: atom_id res chain seq x y z
N MET A 1 -24.11 13.60 -11.96
CA MET A 1 -23.03 14.62 -12.01
C MET A 1 -21.89 14.09 -11.17
N THR A 2 -20.94 13.39 -11.78
CA THR A 2 -19.76 12.86 -11.09
C THR A 2 -18.88 14.05 -10.72
N ALA A 3 -18.75 14.32 -9.42
CA ALA A 3 -17.79 15.31 -8.94
C ALA A 3 -16.38 14.84 -9.33
N GLU A 4 -15.77 15.52 -10.27
CA GLU A 4 -14.36 15.32 -10.61
C GLU A 4 -13.55 15.72 -9.36
N LEU A 5 -13.01 14.73 -8.65
CA LEU A 5 -12.16 14.99 -7.49
C LEU A 5 -10.93 15.79 -7.95
N ASN A 6 -10.66 16.92 -7.30
CA ASN A 6 -9.45 17.69 -7.55
C ASN A 6 -8.24 16.78 -7.24
N ARG A 7 -7.20 16.80 -8.09
CA ARG A 7 -5.97 15.99 -7.89
C ARG A 7 -5.35 16.19 -6.50
N GLU A 8 -5.54 17.36 -5.90
CA GLU A 8 -5.07 17.68 -4.55
C GLU A 8 -5.81 16.91 -3.44
N GLN A 9 -7.01 16.38 -3.71
CA GLN A 9 -7.79 15.57 -2.77
C GLN A 9 -7.46 14.07 -2.85
N ILE A 10 -6.76 13.64 -3.91
CA ILE A 10 -6.38 12.24 -4.12
C ILE A 10 -5.12 11.97 -3.31
N ARG A 11 -5.20 11.03 -2.34
CA ARG A 11 -4.02 10.61 -1.60
C ARG A 11 -3.17 9.69 -2.47
N LEU A 12 -1.87 9.93 -2.47
CA LEU A 12 -0.91 9.09 -3.17
C LEU A 12 -0.90 7.65 -2.61
N SER A 13 -1.06 7.49 -1.29
CA SER A 13 -1.17 6.18 -0.62
C SER A 13 -2.27 5.32 -1.22
N ASP A 14 -3.45 5.89 -1.49
CA ASP A 14 -4.61 5.14 -1.98
C ASP A 14 -4.38 4.62 -3.40
N ARG A 15 -3.65 5.40 -4.22
CA ARG A 15 -3.26 4.97 -5.58
C ARG A 15 -2.17 3.90 -5.56
N ILE A 16 -1.24 3.98 -4.61
CA ILE A 16 -0.22 2.96 -4.44
C ILE A 16 -0.86 1.66 -3.93
N LEU A 17 -1.79 1.73 -2.97
CA LEU A 17 -2.53 0.57 -2.47
C LEU A 17 -3.33 -0.10 -3.59
N SER A 18 -4.10 0.67 -4.38
CA SER A 18 -4.83 0.12 -5.53
C SER A 18 -3.91 -0.55 -6.57
N SER A 19 -2.70 -0.02 -6.76
CA SER A 19 -1.71 -0.64 -7.65
C SER A 19 -1.12 -1.92 -7.04
N LEU A 20 -0.90 -1.93 -5.71
CA LEU A 20 -0.40 -3.08 -4.97
C LEU A 20 -1.38 -4.24 -5.03
N GLU A 21 -2.67 -3.97 -4.80
CA GLU A 21 -3.75 -4.96 -4.93
C GLU A 21 -3.76 -5.60 -6.32
N LEU A 22 -3.66 -4.81 -7.39
CA LEU A 22 -3.59 -5.32 -8.74
C LEU A 22 -2.34 -6.18 -9.00
N ALA A 23 -1.18 -5.77 -8.48
CA ALA A 23 0.06 -6.55 -8.62
C ALA A 23 -0.04 -7.90 -7.87
N LEU A 24 -0.67 -7.91 -6.69
CA LEU A 24 -0.93 -9.13 -5.92
C LEU A 24 -1.89 -10.06 -6.64
N GLU A 25 -2.98 -9.54 -7.21
CA GLU A 25 -3.92 -10.31 -8.05
C GLU A 25 -3.24 -10.95 -9.27
N GLN A 26 -2.30 -10.24 -9.88
CA GLN A 26 -1.51 -10.72 -11.02
C GLN A 26 -0.38 -11.67 -10.62
N GLY A 27 -0.07 -11.78 -9.32
CA GLY A 27 1.05 -12.58 -8.81
C GLY A 27 2.43 -12.00 -9.13
N ASP A 28 2.53 -10.70 -9.43
CA ASP A 28 3.83 -10.05 -9.70
C ASP A 28 4.53 -9.69 -8.39
N TYR A 29 5.25 -10.67 -7.84
CA TYR A 29 5.93 -10.54 -6.56
C TYR A 29 6.89 -9.35 -6.48
N LYS A 30 7.69 -9.12 -7.52
CA LYS A 30 8.69 -8.03 -7.53
C LYS A 30 8.00 -6.67 -7.51
N LEU A 31 6.92 -6.53 -8.28
CA LEU A 31 6.17 -5.29 -8.31
C LEU A 31 5.43 -5.05 -6.99
N SER A 32 4.83 -6.10 -6.40
CA SER A 32 4.21 -6.04 -5.08
C SER A 32 5.20 -5.58 -4.01
N GLU A 33 6.43 -6.13 -3.98
CA GLU A 33 7.46 -5.73 -3.02
C GLU A 33 7.82 -4.23 -3.15
N LEU A 34 8.01 -3.74 -4.37
CA LEU A 34 8.32 -2.34 -4.64
C LEU A 34 7.18 -1.40 -4.22
N LEU A 35 5.94 -1.80 -4.50
CA LEU A 35 4.74 -1.02 -4.17
C LEU A 35 4.50 -0.97 -2.66
N THR A 36 4.79 -2.05 -1.92
CA THR A 36 4.74 -2.05 -0.46
C THR A 36 5.69 -1.02 0.14
N ARG A 37 6.95 -0.99 -0.30
CA ARG A 37 7.92 0.03 0.15
C ARG A 37 7.47 1.45 -0.22
N ALA A 38 6.89 1.62 -1.40
CA ALA A 38 6.34 2.90 -1.82
C ALA A 38 5.16 3.35 -0.95
N LEU A 39 4.30 2.41 -0.53
CA LEU A 39 3.15 2.65 0.34
C LEU A 39 3.59 3.14 1.71
N GLU A 40 4.56 2.47 2.33
CA GLU A 40 5.17 2.87 3.60
C GLU A 40 5.72 4.30 3.54
N LEU A 41 6.46 4.63 2.47
CA LEU A 41 6.99 5.97 2.24
C LEU A 41 5.89 7.02 2.05
N ALA A 42 4.81 6.68 1.34
CA ALA A 42 3.70 7.59 1.10
C ALA A 42 2.88 7.86 2.37
N MET A 43 2.80 6.88 3.28
CA MET A 43 2.13 7.03 4.57
C MET A 43 2.95 7.87 5.55
N THR A 44 4.28 7.71 5.56
CA THR A 44 5.20 8.48 6.41
C THR A 44 5.44 9.92 5.93
N ARG A 45 5.25 10.21 4.64
CA ARG A 45 5.39 11.58 4.09
C ARG A 45 4.38 12.59 4.64
N ASN A 46 3.27 12.11 5.20
CA ASN A 46 2.21 12.95 5.78
C ASN A 46 2.29 13.05 7.32
N THR A 47 3.28 12.44 7.98
CA THR A 47 3.40 12.40 9.46
C THR A 47 4.45 13.38 10.02
N GLY A 48 4.91 14.35 9.23
CA GLY A 48 5.97 15.29 9.62
C GLY A 48 5.50 16.41 10.56
N GLY A 49 5.61 16.19 11.87
CA GLY A 49 5.58 17.27 12.86
C GLY A 49 5.81 16.81 14.29
N GLY A 50 7.08 16.62 14.70
CA GLY A 50 7.61 16.66 16.08
C GLY A 50 7.13 15.64 17.12
N GLU A 51 5.85 15.29 17.15
CA GLU A 51 5.20 14.48 18.17
C GLU A 51 4.11 13.57 17.58
N PHE A 52 4.31 13.01 16.38
CA PHE A 52 3.32 12.08 15.84
C PHE A 52 3.56 10.67 16.37
N ILE A 53 2.70 10.23 17.28
CA ILE A 53 2.63 8.84 17.73
C ILE A 53 1.95 8.04 16.61
N GLU A 54 2.74 7.20 15.95
CA GLU A 54 2.31 6.18 15.01
C GLU A 54 1.21 5.32 15.65
N ARG A 55 -0.04 5.48 15.20
CA ARG A 55 -1.13 4.57 15.61
C ARG A 55 -0.87 3.24 14.91
N ARG A 56 -0.57 2.22 15.72
CA ARG A 56 0.07 0.94 15.35
C ARG A 56 -0.76 -0.04 14.52
N ASP A 57 -1.96 0.33 14.11
CA ASP A 57 -2.81 -0.58 13.35
C ASP A 57 -3.00 -0.02 11.94
N TYR A 58 -2.61 -0.80 10.95
CA TYR A 58 -2.85 -0.46 9.56
C TYR A 58 -4.37 -0.46 9.31
N PRO A 59 -4.88 0.38 8.39
CA PRO A 59 -6.21 0.18 7.84
C PRO A 59 -6.40 -1.28 7.38
N PRO A 60 -7.58 -1.89 7.57
CA PRO A 60 -7.81 -3.31 7.25
C PRO A 60 -7.45 -3.68 5.81
N GLU A 61 -7.59 -2.75 4.87
CA GLU A 61 -7.25 -2.93 3.46
C GLU A 61 -5.73 -3.14 3.28
N ILE A 62 -4.92 -2.41 4.04
CA ILE A 62 -3.46 -2.55 4.03
C ILE A 62 -3.04 -3.85 4.71
N GLU A 63 -3.67 -4.21 5.83
CA GLU A 63 -3.41 -5.49 6.50
C GLU A 63 -3.68 -6.68 5.57
N SER A 64 -4.80 -6.65 4.85
CA SER A 64 -5.17 -7.65 3.86
C SER A 64 -4.12 -7.76 2.74
N ALA A 65 -3.70 -6.63 2.17
CA ALA A 65 -2.67 -6.60 1.12
C ALA A 65 -1.32 -7.15 1.63
N MET A 66 -0.93 -6.84 2.87
CA MET A 66 0.30 -7.35 3.48
C MET A 66 0.23 -8.87 3.74
N SER A 67 -0.92 -9.38 4.14
CA SER A 67 -1.14 -10.83 4.27
C SER A 67 -0.98 -11.54 2.91
N GLN A 68 -1.57 -11.00 1.84
CA GLN A 68 -1.44 -11.56 0.50
C GLN A 68 0.00 -11.53 -0.02
N LEU A 69 0.75 -10.48 0.29
CA LEU A 69 2.17 -10.40 -0.06
C LEU A 69 2.99 -11.49 0.64
N HIS A 70 2.69 -11.76 1.92
CA HIS A 70 3.36 -12.82 2.67
C HIS A 70 3.11 -14.19 2.03
N ASP A 71 1.85 -14.49 1.71
CA ASP A 71 1.49 -15.73 1.01
C ASP A 71 2.16 -15.86 -0.36
N LEU A 72 2.29 -14.75 -1.09
CA LEU A 72 2.94 -14.73 -2.40
C LEU A 72 4.46 -14.96 -2.29
N ARG A 73 5.12 -14.37 -1.28
CA ARG A 73 6.54 -14.63 -0.99
C ARG A 73 6.77 -16.11 -0.69
N ASP A 74 5.95 -16.68 0.19
CA ASP A 74 6.11 -18.08 0.62
C ASP A 74 5.92 -19.05 -0.58
N LYS A 75 5.05 -18.72 -1.53
CA LYS A 75 4.92 -19.47 -2.80
C LYS A 75 6.16 -19.33 -3.70
N GLN A 76 6.77 -18.16 -3.74
CA GLN A 76 7.97 -17.91 -4.56
C GLN A 76 9.21 -18.61 -4.00
N ASP A 77 9.31 -18.72 -2.67
CA ASP A 77 10.42 -19.38 -1.98
C ASP A 77 10.29 -20.93 -1.97
N ALA A 78 9.09 -21.45 -2.24
CA ALA A 78 8.82 -22.89 -2.32
C ALA A 78 9.15 -23.54 -3.68
N ILE A 79 9.62 -22.75 -4.65
CA ILE A 79 9.98 -23.15 -6.03
C ILE A 79 11.50 -23.12 -6.17
#